data_AF-A0A954R761-F1
#
_entry.id   AF-A0A954R761-F1
#
_cell.length_a   1.000
_cell.length_b   1.000
_cell.length_c   1.000
_cell.angle_alpha   90.00
_cell.angle_beta   90.00
_cell.angle_gamma   90.00
#
_symmetry.space_group_name_H-M   'P 1'
#
loop_
_entity.id
_entity.type
_entity.pdbx_description
1 polymer ?
#
loop_
_entity_poly.entity_id
_entity_poly.type
_entity_poly.pdbx_seq_one_letter_code
_entity_poly.pdbx_strand_id
1 'polypeptide(L)'
;MTQLQQRIQLVRSRLQRQWMWSCLSWGLIAGGGVACLMGIVRLLTQGAFGWSWVVGPLACGAMLGLLFSWLTRRSEKESASAIDRVCNLKDRTQTALQFMLTGNSDAMRRNAVSVGDHRATMGMLTGNSDAMRRLQMEDAEAHAATILPEKVAPIHSPRLWSLALSLTVTAFILAVWSGPQPILQAMEQANAVVERQAD
;
A
#
# COMPACT_ATOMS: atom_id res chain seq x y z
N MET A 1 -8.09 6.31 -24.50
CA MET A 1 -7.27 5.30 -23.80
C MET A 1 -7.35 4.01 -24.59
N THR A 2 -6.22 3.37 -24.90
CA THR A 2 -6.23 2.09 -25.62
C THR A 2 -6.65 0.95 -24.70
N GLN A 3 -7.17 -0.14 -25.26
CA GLN A 3 -7.61 -1.32 -24.48
C GLN A 3 -6.45 -1.90 -23.65
N LEU A 4 -5.22 -1.85 -24.17
CA LEU A 4 -4.00 -2.20 -23.46
C LEU A 4 -3.80 -1.37 -22.18
N GLN A 5 -3.95 -0.05 -22.25
CA GLN A 5 -3.82 0.83 -21.09
C GLN A 5 -4.85 0.49 -20.01
N GLN A 6 -6.09 0.21 -20.41
CA GLN A 6 -7.15 -0.17 -19.47
C GLN A 6 -6.80 -1.49 -18.77
N ARG A 7 -6.31 -2.50 -19.49
CA ARG A 7 -5.88 -3.78 -18.90
C ARG A 7 -4.70 -3.62 -17.95
N ILE A 8 -3.68 -2.83 -18.34
CA ILE A 8 -2.53 -2.53 -17.48
C ILE A 8 -2.98 -1.80 -16.21
N GLN A 9 -3.90 -0.83 -16.31
CA GLN A 9 -4.46 -0.14 -15.14
C GLN A 9 -5.20 -1.09 -14.20
N LEU A 10 -5.98 -2.03 -14.74
CA LEU A 10 -6.64 -3.05 -13.92
C LEU A 10 -5.63 -3.94 -13.17
N VAL A 11 -4.59 -4.43 -13.85
CA VAL A 11 -3.53 -5.23 -13.22
C VAL A 11 -2.80 -4.40 -12.14
N ARG A 12 -2.45 -3.15 -12.46
CA ARG A 12 -1.82 -2.21 -11.53
C ARG A 12 -2.67 -2.00 -10.27
N SER A 13 -3.98 -1.79 -10.43
CA SER A 13 -4.88 -1.59 -9.28
C SER A 13 -4.89 -2.80 -8.33
N ARG A 14 -4.77 -4.03 -8.87
CA ARG A 14 -4.70 -5.26 -8.09
C ARG A 14 -3.36 -5.41 -7.37
N LEU A 15 -2.25 -5.19 -8.07
CA LEU A 15 -0.92 -5.22 -7.48
C LEU A 15 -0.76 -4.15 -6.38
N GLN A 16 -1.34 -2.96 -6.58
CA GLN A 16 -1.34 -1.91 -5.57
C GLN A 16 -2.14 -2.31 -4.33
N ARG A 17 -3.31 -2.94 -4.49
CA ARG A 17 -4.06 -3.49 -3.34
C ARG A 17 -3.24 -4.51 -2.58
N GLN A 18 -2.58 -5.45 -3.26
CA GLN A 18 -1.72 -6.45 -2.60
C GLN A 18 -0.54 -5.82 -1.85
N TRP A 19 0.07 -4.80 -2.45
CA TRP A 19 1.12 -4.03 -1.81
C TRP A 19 0.61 -3.32 -0.54
N MET A 20 -0.54 -2.64 -0.63
CA MET A 20 -1.19 -2.00 0.52
C MET A 20 -1.46 -3.01 1.65
N TRP A 21 -1.98 -4.20 1.33
CA TRP A 21 -2.19 -5.26 2.32
C TRP A 21 -0.88 -5.72 2.97
N SER A 22 0.20 -5.80 2.19
CA SER A 22 1.51 -6.20 2.70
C SER A 22 2.12 -5.13 3.62
N CYS A 23 2.08 -3.86 3.22
CA CYS A 23 2.53 -2.73 4.04
C CYS A 23 1.71 -2.59 5.33
N LEU A 24 0.39 -2.72 5.24
CA LEU A 24 -0.50 -2.69 6.40
C LEU A 24 -0.17 -3.84 7.38
N SER A 25 0.08 -5.05 6.86
CA SER A 25 0.48 -6.20 7.68
C SER A 25 1.78 -5.92 8.42
N TRP A 26 2.80 -5.38 7.74
CA TRP A 26 4.07 -5.00 8.37
C TRP A 26 3.90 -3.90 9.43
N GLY A 27 3.08 -2.88 9.14
CA GLY A 27 2.76 -1.83 10.10
C GLY A 27 2.06 -2.35 11.35
N LEU A 28 1.13 -3.28 11.19
CA LEU A 28 0.44 -3.96 12.31
C LEU A 28 1.37 -4.87 13.11
N ILE A 29 2.29 -5.59 12.47
CA ILE A 29 3.26 -6.44 13.17
C ILE A 29 4.23 -5.60 13.99
N ALA A 30 4.78 -4.53 13.39
CA ALA A 30 5.68 -3.62 14.09
C ALA A 30 4.96 -2.90 15.23
N GLY A 31 3.78 -2.31 14.97
CA GLY A 31 2.98 -1.62 15.98
C GLY A 31 2.47 -2.55 17.08
N GLY A 32 1.97 -3.73 16.72
CA GLY A 32 1.51 -4.75 17.65
C GLY A 32 2.64 -5.33 18.51
N GLY A 33 3.83 -5.55 17.93
CA GLY A 33 5.01 -5.96 18.68
C GLY A 33 5.43 -4.93 19.73
N VAL A 34 5.48 -3.65 19.36
CA VAL A 34 5.76 -2.55 20.30
C VAL A 34 4.67 -2.44 21.37
N ALA A 35 3.40 -2.54 21.00
CA ALA A 35 2.28 -2.50 21.94
C ALA A 35 2.31 -3.67 22.94
N CYS A 36 2.62 -4.88 22.50
CA CYS A 36 2.81 -6.04 23.37
C CYS A 36 3.96 -5.82 24.37
N LEU A 37 5.12 -5.34 23.89
CA LEU A 37 6.24 -5.02 24.77
C LEU A 37 5.87 -3.97 25.82
N MET A 38 5.17 -2.90 25.41
CA MET A 38 4.69 -1.87 26.33
C MET A 38 3.65 -2.40 27.32
N GLY A 39 2.76 -3.31 26.89
CA GLY A 39 1.81 -4.00 27.76
C GLY A 39 2.51 -4.83 28.83
N ILE A 40 3.57 -5.56 28.47
CA ILE A 40 4.39 -6.33 29.42
C ILE A 40 5.10 -5.41 30.41
N VAL A 41 5.74 -4.33 29.93
CA VAL A 41 6.40 -3.34 30.80
C VAL A 41 5.40 -2.70 31.76
N ARG A 42 4.18 -2.40 31.30
CA ARG A 42 3.10 -1.87 32.13
C ARG A 42 2.68 -2.86 33.22
N LEU A 43 2.56 -4.15 32.90
CA LEU A 43 2.26 -5.20 33.88
C LEU A 43 3.35 -5.29 34.96
N LEU A 44 4.62 -5.16 34.57
CA LEU A 44 5.76 -5.20 35.51
C LEU A 44 5.86 -3.93 36.38
N THR A 45 5.44 -2.77 35.87
CA THR A 45 5.49 -1.47 36.57
C THR A 45 4.20 -1.14 37.32
N GLN A 46 3.29 -2.09 37.49
CA GLN A 46 2.00 -1.91 38.18
C GLN A 46 1.17 -0.73 37.65
N GLY A 47 1.26 -0.46 36.34
CA GLY A 47 0.45 0.60 35.71
C GLY A 47 1.00 2.01 35.85
N ALA A 48 2.32 2.19 36.03
CA ALA A 48 2.97 3.51 36.07
C ALA A 48 2.66 4.39 34.84
N PHE A 49 2.34 3.78 33.70
CA PHE A 49 1.99 4.49 32.46
C PHE A 49 0.49 4.49 32.21
N GLY A 50 -0.02 5.42 31.41
CA GLY A 50 -1.42 5.45 30.95
C GLY A 50 -1.71 4.43 29.85
N TRP A 51 -2.98 4.14 29.61
CA TRP A 51 -3.43 3.20 28.56
C TRP A 51 -3.08 3.68 27.14
N SER A 52 -2.94 5.00 26.98
CA SER A 52 -2.51 5.67 25.75
C SER A 52 -1.16 5.17 25.23
N TRP A 53 -0.25 4.73 26.11
CA TRP A 53 1.05 4.20 25.71
C TRP A 53 0.99 2.82 25.04
N VAL A 54 -0.10 2.06 25.23
CA VAL A 54 -0.31 0.77 24.55
C VAL A 54 -1.09 0.97 23.26
N VAL A 55 -2.19 1.75 23.31
CA VAL A 55 -3.04 2.01 22.15
C VAL A 55 -2.34 2.89 21.11
N GLY A 56 -1.53 3.85 21.56
CA GLY A 56 -0.82 4.80 20.71
C GLY A 56 0.08 4.13 19.67
N PRO A 57 1.05 3.29 20.06
CA PRO A 57 1.92 2.58 19.12
C PRO A 57 1.16 1.65 18.17
N LEU A 58 0.08 1.02 18.64
CA LEU A 58 -0.75 0.15 17.81
C LEU A 58 -1.43 0.95 16.68
N ALA A 59 -2.10 2.05 17.02
CA ALA A 59 -2.73 2.93 16.04
C ALA A 59 -1.70 3.60 15.12
N CYS A 60 -0.59 4.08 15.69
CA CYS A 60 0.49 4.72 14.94
C CYS A 60 1.13 3.76 13.93
N GLY A 61 1.39 2.51 14.30
CA GLY A 61 1.95 1.51 13.39
C GLY A 61 1.05 1.21 12.20
N ALA A 62 -0.27 1.08 12.43
CA ALA A 62 -1.25 0.91 11.35
C ALA A 62 -1.32 2.14 10.43
N MET A 63 -1.37 3.34 11.00
CA MET A 63 -1.42 4.59 10.23
C MET A 63 -0.15 4.83 9.43
N LEU A 64 1.04 4.59 10.00
CA LEU A 64 2.32 4.69 9.29
C LEU A 64 2.42 3.66 8.16
N GLY A 65 1.93 2.44 8.35
CA GLY A 65 1.86 1.43 7.29
C GLY A 65 0.99 1.88 6.12
N LEU A 66 -0.18 2.46 6.40
CA LEU A 66 -1.07 3.04 5.38
C LEU A 66 -0.43 4.24 4.68
N LEU A 67 0.12 5.18 5.44
CA LEU A 67 0.76 6.38 4.92
C LEU A 67 1.96 6.01 4.03
N PHE A 68 2.80 5.10 4.49
CA PHE A 68 3.92 4.59 3.71
C PHE A 68 3.45 3.93 2.41
N SER A 69 2.37 3.15 2.44
CA SER A 69 1.80 2.53 1.24
C SER A 69 1.25 3.57 0.24
N TRP A 70 0.75 4.69 0.74
CA TRP A 70 0.23 5.78 -0.10
C TRP A 70 1.36 6.61 -0.73
N LEU A 71 2.44 6.84 0.02
CA LEU A 71 3.64 7.54 -0.45
C LEU A 71 4.47 6.69 -1.42
N THR A 72 4.56 5.38 -1.19
CA THR A 72 5.27 4.44 -2.08
C THR A 72 4.36 4.00 -3.24
N ARG A 73 4.07 4.93 -4.14
CA ARG A 73 3.42 4.57 -5.41
C ARG A 73 4.38 3.69 -6.23
N ARG A 74 3.99 2.43 -6.44
CA ARG A 74 4.77 1.48 -7.25
C ARG A 74 4.86 1.95 -8.70
N SER A 75 6.06 1.85 -9.27
CA SER A 75 6.36 2.27 -10.64
C SER A 75 5.61 1.41 -11.67
N GLU A 76 5.11 2.05 -12.73
CA GLU A 76 4.45 1.36 -13.85
C GLU A 76 5.36 0.35 -14.54
N LYS A 77 6.67 0.62 -14.56
CA LYS A 77 7.69 -0.26 -15.12
C LYS A 77 7.71 -1.62 -14.44
N GLU A 78 7.52 -1.65 -13.12
CA GLU A 78 7.53 -2.88 -12.36
C GLU A 78 6.29 -3.73 -12.64
N SER A 79 5.13 -3.08 -12.83
CA SER A 79 3.89 -3.74 -13.23
C SER A 79 3.99 -4.36 -14.63
N ALA A 80 4.61 -3.65 -15.58
CA ALA A 80 4.90 -4.20 -16.91
C ALA A 80 5.83 -5.42 -16.82
N SER A 81 6.92 -5.34 -16.04
CA SER A 81 7.84 -6.47 -15.86
C SER A 81 7.17 -7.69 -15.21
N ALA A 82 6.16 -7.49 -14.37
CA ALA A 82 5.40 -8.58 -13.76
C ALA A 82 4.48 -9.27 -14.77
N ILE A 83 3.83 -8.50 -15.65
CA ILE A 83 3.03 -9.03 -16.77
C ILE A 83 3.94 -9.85 -17.70
N ASP A 84 5.11 -9.31 -18.05
CA ASP A 84 6.08 -9.96 -18.93
C ASP A 84 6.54 -11.32 -18.35
N ARG A 85 6.87 -11.37 -17.06
CA ARG A 85 7.26 -12.63 -16.39
C ARG A 85 6.17 -13.69 -16.40
N VAL A 86 4.92 -13.31 -16.09
CA VAL A 86 3.81 -14.29 -16.03
C VAL A 86 3.40 -14.78 -17.41
N CYS A 87 3.46 -13.91 -18.41
CA CYS A 87 3.10 -14.26 -19.79
C CYS A 87 4.29 -14.81 -20.61
N ASN A 88 5.47 -14.93 -19.99
CA ASN A 88 6.73 -15.29 -20.63
C ASN A 88 7.04 -14.41 -21.87
N LEU A 89 6.67 -13.12 -21.80
CA LEU A 89 6.98 -12.15 -22.83
C LEU A 89 8.39 -11.61 -22.56
N LYS A 90 9.25 -11.66 -23.58
CA LYS A 90 10.63 -11.16 -23.50
C LYS A 90 10.64 -9.62 -23.53
N ASP A 91 10.25 -9.00 -22.41
CA ASP A 91 10.20 -7.55 -22.17
C ASP A 91 9.32 -6.75 -23.15
N ARG A 92 8.43 -7.42 -23.89
CA ARG A 92 7.65 -6.79 -24.97
C ARG A 92 6.71 -5.71 -24.42
N THR A 93 6.10 -5.93 -23.26
CA THR A 93 5.21 -4.91 -22.68
C THR A 93 6.00 -3.73 -22.12
N GLN A 94 7.18 -3.96 -21.56
CA GLN A 94 8.07 -2.89 -21.13
C GLN A 94 8.53 -2.02 -22.31
N THR A 95 8.93 -2.62 -23.44
CA THR A 95 9.33 -1.88 -24.63
C THR A 95 8.15 -1.10 -25.23
N ALA A 96 6.96 -1.71 -25.30
CA ALA A 96 5.75 -1.03 -25.77
C ALA A 96 5.42 0.20 -24.89
N LEU A 97 5.46 0.04 -23.56
CA LEU A 97 5.26 1.14 -22.62
C LEU A 97 6.29 2.27 -22.83
N GLN A 98 7.55 1.91 -23.04
CA GLN A 98 8.61 2.86 -23.32
C GLN A 98 8.36 3.63 -24.62
N PHE A 99 7.95 2.95 -25.70
CA PHE A 99 7.59 3.62 -26.96
C PHE A 99 6.37 4.55 -26.83
N MET A 100 5.42 4.24 -25.94
CA MET A 100 4.30 5.12 -25.65
C MET A 100 4.76 6.39 -24.89
N LEU A 101 5.61 6.23 -23.87
CA LEU A 101 6.15 7.35 -23.11
C LEU A 101 7.04 8.26 -23.97
N THR A 102 7.94 7.68 -24.76
CA THR A 102 8.80 8.44 -25.69
C THR A 102 7.96 9.14 -26.76
N GLY A 103 6.97 8.45 -27.35
CA GLY A 103 6.10 9.03 -28.36
C GLY A 103 5.30 10.24 -27.88
N ASN A 104 4.82 10.21 -26.62
CA ASN A 104 4.09 11.33 -26.03
C ASN A 104 5.01 12.54 -25.76
N SER A 105 6.23 12.28 -25.29
CA SER A 105 7.27 13.31 -25.09
C SER A 105 7.67 13.98 -26.41
N ASP A 106 7.83 13.20 -27.49
CA ASP A 106 8.19 13.73 -28.81
C ASP A 106 7.05 14.53 -29.44
N ALA A 107 5.79 14.13 -29.22
CA ALA A 107 4.63 14.92 -29.63
C ALA A 107 4.58 16.27 -28.89
N MET A 108 4.82 16.28 -27.58
CA MET A 108 4.93 17.53 -26.81
C MET A 108 6.09 18.40 -27.28
N ARG A 109 7.26 17.81 -27.55
CA ARG A 109 8.43 18.54 -28.05
C ARG A 109 8.17 19.15 -29.43
N ARG A 110 7.51 18.43 -30.34
CA ARG A 110 7.11 18.96 -31.66
C ARG A 110 6.13 20.12 -31.53
N ASN A 111 5.15 20.03 -30.64
CA ASN A 111 4.22 21.13 -30.39
C ASN A 111 4.93 22.38 -29.83
N ALA A 112 5.94 22.20 -28.97
CA ALA A 112 6.73 23.32 -28.45
C ALA A 112 7.64 23.96 -29.50
N VAL A 113 8.16 23.18 -30.46
CA VAL A 113 9.08 23.66 -31.51
C VAL A 113 8.33 24.23 -32.72
N SER A 114 7.10 23.78 -32.99
CA SER A 114 6.28 24.22 -34.14
C SER A 114 5.89 25.71 -34.13
N VAL A 115 6.30 26.48 -33.12
CA VAL A 115 6.15 27.94 -33.06
C VAL A 115 7.24 28.66 -33.88
N GLY A 116 8.28 27.94 -34.33
CA GLY A 116 9.29 28.49 -35.24
C GLY A 116 9.71 27.48 -36.29
N ASP A 117 9.51 27.85 -37.55
CA ASP A 117 10.37 27.50 -38.69
C ASP A 117 9.89 26.44 -39.71
N HIS A 118 10.15 26.76 -40.99
CA HIS A 118 9.74 26.10 -42.21
C HIS A 118 10.60 24.86 -42.52
N ARG A 119 10.03 23.65 -42.52
CA ARG A 119 10.76 22.44 -42.97
C ARG A 119 9.88 21.48 -43.77
N ALA A 120 9.80 21.71 -45.08
CA ALA A 120 8.96 20.97 -46.02
C ALA A 120 9.59 19.71 -46.65
N THR A 121 10.83 19.32 -46.31
CA THR A 121 11.60 18.34 -47.11
C THR A 121 11.93 17.01 -46.44
N MET A 122 11.40 16.68 -45.25
CA MET A 122 11.81 15.49 -44.47
C MET A 122 10.70 14.44 -44.24
N GLY A 123 9.71 14.34 -45.15
CA GLY A 123 8.51 13.51 -44.96
C GLY A 123 8.56 12.07 -45.47
N MET A 124 9.57 11.68 -46.28
CA MET A 124 9.48 10.40 -47.03
C MET A 124 10.05 9.17 -46.27
N LEU A 125 10.96 9.35 -45.31
CA LEU A 125 11.55 8.22 -44.56
C LEU A 125 10.75 7.80 -43.31
N THR A 126 9.84 8.65 -42.83
CA THR A 126 9.06 8.39 -41.61
C THR A 126 7.92 7.37 -41.82
N GLY A 127 7.46 7.21 -43.07
CA GLY A 127 6.33 6.33 -43.38
C GLY A 127 6.56 4.86 -43.05
N ASN A 128 7.76 4.33 -43.29
CA ASN A 128 8.04 2.90 -43.06
C ASN A 128 8.19 2.57 -41.56
N SER A 129 8.83 3.45 -40.78
CA SER A 129 8.92 3.29 -39.32
C SER A 129 7.55 3.36 -38.65
N ASP A 130 6.65 4.21 -39.17
CA ASP A 130 5.29 4.33 -38.63
C ASP A 130 4.44 3.08 -38.93
N ALA A 131 4.59 2.49 -40.12
CA ALA A 131 3.92 1.23 -40.47
C ALA A 131 4.37 0.07 -39.58
N MET A 132 5.68 -0.10 -39.38
CA MET A 132 6.22 -1.13 -38.48
C MET A 132 5.78 -0.92 -37.04
N ARG A 133 5.77 0.32 -36.56
CA ARG A 133 5.31 0.67 -35.20
C ARG A 133 3.82 0.34 -35.02
N ARG A 134 2.99 0.58 -36.04
CA ARG A 134 1.56 0.22 -36.01
C ARG A 134 1.36 -1.29 -35.91
N LEU A 135 2.07 -2.08 -36.72
CA LEU A 135 2.00 -3.54 -36.65
C LEU A 135 2.43 -4.08 -35.28
N GLN A 136 3.50 -3.52 -34.69
CA GLN A 136 3.94 -3.90 -33.34
C GLN A 136 2.92 -3.53 -32.26
N MET A 137 2.26 -2.39 -32.39
CA MET A 137 1.17 -1.99 -31.49
C MET A 137 -0.04 -2.92 -31.62
N GLU A 138 -0.43 -3.29 -32.83
CA GLU A 138 -1.57 -4.18 -33.08
C GLU A 138 -1.32 -5.60 -32.54
N ASP A 139 -0.12 -6.17 -32.76
CA ASP A 139 0.23 -7.48 -32.18
C ASP A 139 0.27 -7.45 -30.64
N ALA A 140 0.78 -6.37 -30.05
CA ALA A 140 0.79 -6.19 -28.61
C ALA A 140 -0.64 -6.06 -28.03
N GLU A 141 -1.54 -5.38 -28.74
CA GLU A 141 -2.96 -5.26 -28.36
C GLU A 141 -3.69 -6.60 -28.48
N ALA A 142 -3.48 -7.35 -29.56
CA ALA A 142 -4.05 -8.69 -29.74
C ALA A 142 -3.59 -9.64 -28.63
N HIS A 143 -2.30 -9.64 -28.29
CA HIS A 143 -1.78 -10.42 -27.17
C HIS A 143 -2.39 -9.97 -25.83
N ALA A 144 -2.44 -8.67 -25.57
CA ALA A 144 -2.98 -8.15 -24.32
C ALA A 144 -4.47 -8.46 -24.11
N ALA A 145 -5.24 -8.60 -25.20
CA ALA A 145 -6.63 -9.02 -25.12
C ALA A 145 -6.80 -10.43 -24.54
N THR A 146 -5.81 -11.32 -24.72
CA THR A 146 -5.81 -12.69 -24.18
C THR A 146 -5.39 -12.77 -22.71
N ILE A 147 -4.81 -11.71 -22.16
CA ILE A 147 -4.28 -11.70 -20.79
C ILE A 147 -5.44 -11.57 -19.79
N LEU A 148 -5.66 -12.63 -19.00
CA LEU A 148 -6.58 -12.61 -17.87
C LEU A 148 -5.92 -11.92 -16.65
N PRO A 149 -6.41 -10.75 -16.20
CA PRO A 149 -5.80 -10.01 -15.09
C PRO A 149 -5.72 -10.81 -13.78
N GLU A 150 -6.65 -11.74 -13.60
CA GLU A 150 -6.74 -12.64 -12.44
C GLU A 150 -5.58 -13.63 -12.37
N LYS A 151 -5.11 -14.10 -13.53
CA LYS A 151 -3.99 -15.02 -13.61
C LYS A 151 -2.66 -14.31 -13.41
N VAL A 152 -2.56 -13.05 -13.85
CA VAL A 152 -1.32 -12.26 -13.76
C VAL A 152 -1.09 -11.72 -12.35
N ALA A 153 -2.13 -11.22 -11.69
CA ALA A 153 -2.04 -10.68 -10.34
C ALA A 153 -3.09 -11.36 -9.44
N PRO A 154 -2.88 -12.65 -9.10
CA PRO A 154 -3.77 -13.37 -8.20
C PRO A 154 -3.72 -12.74 -6.82
N ILE A 155 -4.88 -12.36 -6.28
CA ILE A 155 -5.02 -11.72 -4.98
C ILE A 155 -4.83 -12.79 -3.90
N HIS A 156 -3.60 -12.90 -3.41
CA HIS A 156 -3.27 -13.69 -2.22
C HIS A 156 -3.38 -12.83 -0.97
N SER A 157 -3.95 -13.38 0.10
CA SER A 157 -3.82 -12.81 1.44
C SER A 157 -2.35 -12.83 1.83
N PRO A 158 -1.78 -11.73 2.38
CA PRO A 158 -0.40 -11.75 2.82
C PRO A 158 -0.24 -12.83 3.89
N ARG A 159 0.80 -13.65 3.76
CA ARG A 159 1.09 -14.77 4.70
C ARG A 159 1.18 -14.29 6.15
N LEU A 160 1.57 -13.03 6.35
CA LEU A 160 1.73 -12.39 7.66
C LEU A 160 0.43 -11.80 8.24
N TRP A 161 -0.69 -11.85 7.51
CA TRP A 161 -1.96 -11.26 7.94
C TRP A 161 -2.49 -11.87 9.25
N SER A 162 -2.46 -13.20 9.34
CA SER A 162 -2.90 -13.91 10.55
C SER A 162 -2.03 -13.55 11.76
N LEU A 163 -0.71 -13.45 11.56
CA LEU A 163 0.23 -13.06 12.61
C LEU A 163 -0.03 -11.62 13.07
N ALA A 164 -0.22 -10.69 12.14
CA ALA A 164 -0.55 -9.30 12.42
C ALA A 164 -1.83 -9.17 13.26
N LEU A 165 -2.89 -9.89 12.88
CA LEU A 165 -4.14 -9.92 13.64
C LEU A 165 -3.95 -10.55 15.02
N SER A 166 -3.22 -11.66 15.13
CA SER A 166 -2.98 -12.32 16.42
C SER A 166 -2.23 -11.41 17.40
N LEU A 167 -1.21 -10.67 16.93
CA LEU A 167 -0.48 -9.70 17.75
C LEU A 167 -1.37 -8.54 18.17
N THR A 168 -2.21 -8.04 17.27
CA THR A 168 -3.16 -6.94 17.57
C THR A 168 -4.18 -7.36 18.63
N VAL A 169 -4.76 -8.56 18.50
CA VAL A 169 -5.70 -9.12 19.49
C VAL A 169 -5.00 -9.34 20.82
N THR A 170 -3.78 -9.90 20.81
CA THR A 170 -2.98 -10.12 22.03
C THR A 170 -2.68 -8.79 22.74
N ALA A 171 -2.22 -7.78 22.00
CA ALA A 171 -1.97 -6.45 22.54
C ALA A 171 -3.24 -5.84 23.15
N PHE A 172 -4.39 -6.02 22.50
CA PHE A 172 -5.66 -5.53 23.01
C PHE A 172 -6.09 -6.23 24.31
N ILE A 173 -5.95 -7.56 24.37
CA ILE A 173 -6.24 -8.33 25.60
C ILE A 173 -5.33 -7.88 26.75
N LEU A 174 -4.02 -7.73 26.50
CA LEU A 174 -3.07 -7.21 27.48
C LEU A 174 -3.45 -5.80 27.94
N ALA A 175 -3.88 -4.95 27.00
CA ALA A 175 -4.34 -3.60 27.32
C ALA A 175 -5.55 -3.68 28.27
N VAL A 176 -6.61 -4.41 27.92
CA VAL A 176 -7.83 -4.51 28.74
C VAL A 176 -7.53 -5.08 30.13
N TRP A 177 -6.71 -6.14 30.21
CA TRP A 177 -6.38 -6.77 31.49
C TRP A 177 -5.48 -5.88 32.38
N SER A 178 -4.67 -5.02 31.76
CA SER A 178 -3.84 -4.03 32.46
C SER A 178 -4.57 -2.71 32.79
N GLY A 179 -5.89 -2.68 32.66
CA GLY A 179 -6.73 -1.52 32.91
C GLY A 179 -6.52 -0.90 34.31
N PRO A 180 -6.83 0.40 34.49
CA PRO A 180 -6.68 1.06 35.77
C PRO A 180 -7.44 0.27 36.83
N GLN A 181 -6.75 -0.15 37.88
CA GLN A 181 -7.40 -0.66 39.08
C GLN A 181 -8.35 0.44 39.54
N PRO A 182 -9.66 0.16 39.72
CA PRO A 182 -10.54 1.16 40.29
C PRO A 182 -9.89 1.60 41.59
N ILE A 183 -9.55 2.89 41.68
CA ILE A 183 -9.16 3.46 42.96
C ILE A 183 -10.40 3.24 43.80
N LEU A 184 -10.35 2.22 44.67
CA LEU A 184 -11.31 2.04 45.73
C LEU A 184 -11.09 3.26 46.61
N GLN A 185 -11.72 4.37 46.23
CA GLN A 185 -11.96 5.48 47.12
C GLN A 185 -12.79 4.82 48.20
N ALA A 186 -12.12 4.46 49.30
CA ALA A 186 -12.81 4.21 50.53
C ALA A 186 -13.63 5.48 50.74
N MET A 187 -14.93 5.43 50.44
CA MET A 187 -15.84 6.41 50.98
C MET A 187 -15.54 6.35 52.46
N GLU A 188 -15.06 7.47 53.00
CA GLU A 188 -14.98 7.67 54.43
C GLU A 188 -16.43 7.64 54.89
N GLN A 189 -16.93 6.43 55.10
CA GLN A 189 -18.21 6.19 55.72
C GLN A 189 -17.95 6.64 57.15
N ALA A 190 -18.29 7.90 57.44
CA ALA A 190 -18.23 8.48 58.77
C ALA A 190 -18.84 7.45 59.70
N ASN A 191 -18.00 6.84 60.52
CA ASN A 191 -18.40 5.72 61.32
C ASN A 191 -19.24 6.34 62.43
N ALA A 192 -20.57 6.31 62.28
CA ALA A 192 -21.50 6.95 63.22
C ALA A 192 -21.31 6.47 64.67
N VAL A 193 -20.63 5.33 64.85
CA VAL A 193 -20.20 4.81 66.15
C VAL A 193 -19.13 5.69 66.80
N VAL A 194 -18.17 6.23 66.03
CA VAL A 194 -17.14 7.15 66.52
C VAL A 194 -17.75 8.49 66.92
N GLU A 195 -18.74 8.98 66.17
CA GLU A 195 -19.52 10.17 66.54
C GLU A 195 -20.26 9.97 67.87
N ARG A 196 -20.89 8.79 68.10
CA ARG A 196 -21.62 8.51 69.35
C ARG A 196 -20.74 8.22 70.57
N GLN A 197 -19.44 7.95 70.39
CA GLN A 197 -18.51 7.72 71.50
C GLN A 197 -17.80 9.00 71.95
N ALA A 198 -17.94 10.09 71.19
CA ALA A 198 -17.37 11.39 71.52
C ALA A 198 -18.30 12.26 72.39
N ASP A 199 -19.58 11.88 72.53
CA ASP A 199 -20.59 12.48 73.42
C ASP A 199 -20.66 11.75 74.77
#